data_AF-A0A7V9J2U5-F1
#
_entry.id   AF-A0A7V9J2U5-F1
#
_cell.length_a   1.000
_cell.length_b   1.000
_cell.length_c   1.000
_cell.angle_alpha   90.00
_cell.angle_beta   90.00
_cell.angle_gamma   90.00
#
_symmetry.space_group_name_H-M   'P 1'
#
loop_
_entity.id
_entity.type
_entity.pdbx_description
1 polymer ?
#
loop_
_entity_poly.entity_id
_entity_poly.type
_entity_poly.pdbx_seq_one_letter_code
_entity_poly.pdbx_strand_id
1 'polypeptide(L)'
;MMGQQKSERELFSYEVNLEKRVRSDHPLRRVAAAIDFRFVREEVAQCYGSKGNVSVDPEVIMKMMFLLFFDDVASERELMKIIAERLDYLWFLGYGLEDEIPDHSVLSKARARWGEEVFEGLFVQTISQCVAAGLVDGRKLHVDSSLLEANASRESVIKGTPELIAALKRAYQATE
;
A
#
# COMPACT_ATOMS: atom_id res chain seq x y z
N MET A 1 -15.78 -7.36 -11.72
CA MET A 1 -14.83 -8.49 -11.86
C MET A 1 -13.41 -8.01 -11.60
N MET A 2 -12.54 -8.89 -11.12
CA MET A 2 -11.12 -8.59 -10.92
C MET A 2 -10.40 -8.53 -12.27
N GLY A 3 -9.65 -7.44 -12.51
CA GLY A 3 -8.80 -7.32 -13.69
C GLY A 3 -7.53 -8.16 -13.59
N GLN A 4 -6.96 -8.47 -14.75
CA GLN A 4 -5.66 -9.08 -14.87
C GLN A 4 -4.88 -8.36 -15.97
N GLN A 5 -3.76 -7.73 -15.59
CA GLN A 5 -2.82 -7.12 -16.51
C GLN A 5 -1.94 -8.24 -17.06
N LYS A 6 -2.06 -8.50 -18.36
CA LYS A 6 -1.14 -9.40 -19.03
C LYS A 6 0.11 -8.61 -19.38
N SER A 7 1.20 -8.87 -18.65
CA SER A 7 2.55 -8.45 -19.05
C SER A 7 3.02 -9.36 -20.20
N GLU A 8 2.33 -9.30 -21.33
CA GLU A 8 2.88 -9.84 -22.57
C GLU A 8 3.85 -8.79 -23.09
N ARG A 9 5.13 -9.14 -23.22
CA ARG A 9 6.07 -8.31 -23.98
C ARG A 9 5.40 -8.06 -25.32
N GLU A 10 5.22 -6.80 -25.71
CA GLU A 10 4.75 -6.45 -27.04
C GLU A 10 5.74 -7.04 -28.05
N LEU A 11 5.48 -8.27 -28.51
CA LEU A 11 6.33 -9.04 -29.40
C LEU A 11 6.49 -8.34 -30.77
N PHE A 12 5.67 -7.32 -31.02
CA PHE A 12 5.56 -6.58 -32.27
C PHE A 12 5.81 -5.07 -32.13
N SER A 13 6.21 -4.58 -30.96
CA SER A 13 6.69 -3.19 -30.80
C SER A 13 8.18 -3.15 -31.14
N TYR A 14 8.48 -2.98 -32.43
CA TYR A 14 9.85 -3.03 -32.94
C TYR A 14 10.68 -1.78 -32.58
N GLU A 15 10.05 -0.70 -32.09
CA GLU A 15 10.70 0.62 -31.95
C GLU A 15 11.14 0.96 -30.51
N VAL A 16 10.42 0.52 -29.48
CA VAL A 16 10.74 0.88 -28.08
C VAL A 16 10.63 -0.32 -27.15
N ASN A 17 11.76 -0.70 -26.54
CA ASN A 17 11.84 -1.75 -25.54
C ASN A 17 12.06 -1.14 -24.15
N LEU A 18 11.02 -1.12 -23.31
CA LEU A 18 11.08 -0.54 -21.95
C LEU A 18 12.14 -1.20 -21.07
N GLU A 19 12.34 -2.52 -21.21
CA GLU A 19 13.38 -3.27 -20.48
C GLU A 19 14.79 -2.72 -20.78
N LYS A 20 15.04 -2.26 -22.01
CA LYS A 20 16.32 -1.63 -22.39
C LYS A 20 16.41 -0.15 -22.02
N ARG A 21 15.28 0.53 -21.80
CA ARG A 21 15.23 1.97 -21.48
C ARG A 21 15.44 2.23 -19.99
N VAL A 22 14.94 1.35 -19.13
CA VAL A 22 15.15 1.44 -17.68
C VAL A 22 16.54 0.89 -17.33
N ARG A 23 17.42 1.77 -16.84
CA ARG A 23 18.78 1.42 -16.38
C ARG A 23 18.78 0.19 -15.46
N SER A 24 19.82 -0.64 -15.52
CA SER A 24 19.89 -1.90 -14.75
C SER A 24 19.98 -1.68 -13.23
N ASP A 25 20.55 -0.56 -12.80
CA ASP A 25 20.70 -0.11 -11.41
C ASP A 25 19.49 0.69 -10.90
N HIS A 26 18.39 0.76 -11.66
CA HIS A 26 17.21 1.55 -11.26
C HIS A 26 16.60 1.01 -9.96
N PRO A 27 16.24 1.86 -8.97
CA PRO A 27 15.66 1.41 -7.71
C PRO A 27 14.42 0.53 -7.87
N LEU A 28 13.52 0.86 -8.80
CA LEU A 28 12.31 0.06 -9.06
C LEU A 28 12.62 -1.37 -9.53
N ARG A 29 13.80 -1.63 -10.14
CA ARG A 29 14.22 -3.00 -10.46
C ARG A 29 14.54 -3.80 -9.22
N ARG A 30 15.16 -3.17 -8.21
CA ARG A 30 15.42 -3.80 -6.92
C ARG A 30 14.12 -4.11 -6.18
N VAL A 31 13.15 -3.20 -6.24
CA VAL A 31 11.82 -3.42 -5.66
C VAL A 31 11.10 -4.58 -6.37
N ALA A 32 11.05 -4.57 -7.70
CA ALA A 32 10.41 -5.62 -8.49
C ALA A 32 11.08 -7.00 -8.31
N ALA A 33 12.38 -7.03 -8.01
CA ALA A 33 13.10 -8.27 -7.69
C ALA A 33 12.89 -8.75 -6.25
N ALA A 34 12.69 -7.82 -5.31
CA ALA A 34 12.53 -8.14 -3.89
C ALA A 34 11.09 -8.51 -3.51
N ILE A 35 10.11 -7.93 -4.20
CA ILE A 35 8.69 -8.09 -3.90
C ILE A 35 7.97 -8.70 -5.10
N ASP A 36 7.46 -9.90 -4.92
CA ASP A 36 6.44 -10.47 -5.79
C ASP A 36 5.10 -9.83 -5.43
N PHE A 37 4.46 -9.13 -6.38
CA PHE A 37 3.16 -8.49 -6.17
C PHE A 37 1.97 -9.38 -6.53
N ARG A 38 2.20 -10.61 -7.01
CA ARG A 38 1.12 -11.50 -7.44
C ARG A 38 0.19 -11.91 -6.31
N PHE A 39 0.70 -11.99 -5.08
CA PHE A 39 -0.07 -12.32 -3.87
C PHE A 39 -1.24 -11.35 -3.64
N VAL A 40 -1.13 -10.09 -4.10
CA VAL A 40 -2.18 -9.08 -3.92
C VAL A 40 -3.51 -9.58 -4.48
N ARG A 41 -3.50 -10.29 -5.61
CA ARG A 41 -4.72 -10.84 -6.24
C ARG A 41 -5.41 -11.87 -5.35
N GLU A 42 -4.64 -12.67 -4.62
CA GLU A 42 -5.16 -13.69 -3.71
C GLU A 42 -5.77 -13.04 -2.47
N GLU A 43 -5.06 -12.08 -1.87
CA GLU A 43 -5.51 -11.34 -0.68
C GLU A 43 -6.82 -10.58 -0.91
N VAL A 44 -6.96 -9.93 -2.08
CA VAL A 44 -8.15 -9.13 -2.37
C VAL A 44 -9.27 -9.93 -3.05
N ALA A 45 -9.10 -11.22 -3.34
CA ALA A 45 -10.00 -11.99 -4.21
C ALA A 45 -11.46 -11.93 -3.74
N GLN A 46 -11.69 -12.01 -2.43
CA GLN A 46 -13.00 -11.92 -1.79
C GLN A 46 -13.71 -10.58 -2.00
N CYS A 47 -12.96 -9.51 -2.29
CA CYS A 47 -13.51 -8.18 -2.54
C CYS A 47 -14.07 -8.02 -3.97
N TYR A 48 -13.94 -9.04 -4.82
CA TYR A 48 -14.35 -9.00 -6.23
C TYR A 48 -15.41 -10.05 -6.56
N GLY A 49 -16.48 -9.61 -7.21
CA GLY A 49 -17.51 -10.50 -7.75
C GLY A 49 -17.19 -11.03 -9.16
N SER A 50 -17.97 -12.03 -9.60
CA SER A 50 -17.86 -12.69 -10.90
C SER A 50 -18.61 -12.00 -12.05
N LYS A 51 -19.35 -10.91 -11.78
CA LYS A 51 -20.13 -10.16 -12.77
C LYS A 51 -19.84 -8.65 -12.70
N GLY A 52 -20.19 -7.94 -13.76
CA GLY A 52 -20.02 -6.48 -13.87
C GLY A 52 -18.68 -6.04 -14.46
N ASN A 53 -18.41 -4.74 -14.43
CA ASN A 53 -17.22 -4.14 -15.05
C ASN A 53 -15.92 -4.76 -14.53
N VAL A 54 -14.95 -4.90 -15.43
CA VAL A 54 -13.60 -5.36 -15.10
C VAL A 54 -12.84 -4.19 -14.46
N SER A 55 -12.23 -4.43 -13.30
CA SER A 55 -11.38 -3.43 -12.64
C SER A 55 -9.99 -3.40 -13.25
N VAL A 56 -9.18 -2.41 -12.87
CA VAL A 56 -7.72 -2.53 -12.99
C VAL A 56 -7.23 -3.71 -12.13
N ASP A 57 -6.12 -4.32 -12.54
CA ASP A 57 -5.48 -5.41 -11.81
C ASP A 57 -5.04 -4.96 -10.41
N PRO A 58 -5.40 -5.69 -9.33
CA PRO A 58 -4.92 -5.39 -7.98
C PRO A 58 -3.41 -5.25 -7.84
N GLU A 59 -2.61 -6.04 -8.57
CA GLU A 59 -1.15 -5.90 -8.58
C GLU A 59 -0.73 -4.50 -9.05
N VAL A 60 -1.33 -4.02 -10.14
CA VAL A 60 -1.05 -2.70 -10.70
C VAL A 60 -1.51 -1.59 -9.75
N ILE A 61 -2.68 -1.75 -9.14
CA ILE A 61 -3.20 -0.81 -8.14
C ILE A 61 -2.23 -0.69 -6.96
N MET A 62 -1.73 -1.82 -6.43
CA MET A 62 -0.77 -1.81 -5.32
C MET A 62 0.53 -1.13 -5.72
N LYS A 63 1.05 -1.39 -6.92
CA LYS A 63 2.24 -0.72 -7.44
C LYS A 63 2.04 0.78 -7.63
N MET A 64 0.87 1.23 -8.10
CA MET A 64 0.54 2.66 -8.19
C MET A 64 0.53 3.33 -6.82
N MET A 65 -0.07 2.68 -5.80
CA MET A 65 -0.06 3.19 -4.42
C MET A 65 1.36 3.25 -3.86
N PHE A 66 2.20 2.27 -4.19
CA PHE A 66 3.61 2.31 -3.83
C PHE A 66 4.33 3.48 -4.51
N LEU A 67 4.13 3.72 -5.80
CA LEU A 67 4.77 4.81 -6.53
C LEU A 67 4.42 6.19 -5.97
N LEU A 68 3.17 6.39 -5.49
CA LEU A 68 2.78 7.62 -4.79
C LEU A 68 3.72 7.93 -3.62
N PHE A 69 4.00 6.93 -2.79
CA PHE A 69 4.89 7.09 -1.64
C PHE A 69 6.37 7.09 -2.03
N PHE A 70 6.76 6.28 -3.01
CA PHE A 70 8.16 6.08 -3.39
C PHE A 70 8.82 7.36 -3.91
N ASP A 71 8.12 8.10 -4.76
CA ASP A 71 8.60 9.36 -5.35
C ASP A 71 7.90 10.61 -4.74
N ASP A 72 7.23 10.47 -3.60
CA ASP A 72 6.54 11.56 -2.89
C ASP A 72 5.59 12.37 -3.80
N VAL A 73 4.77 11.66 -4.57
CA VAL A 73 3.87 12.29 -5.54
C VAL A 73 2.67 12.90 -4.81
N ALA A 74 2.49 14.21 -4.99
CA ALA A 74 1.53 15.01 -4.22
C ALA A 74 0.05 14.59 -4.34
N SER A 75 -0.35 13.90 -5.42
CA SER A 75 -1.74 13.43 -5.57
C SER A 75 -1.88 12.28 -6.57
N GLU A 76 -2.99 11.55 -6.45
CA GLU A 76 -3.36 10.48 -7.39
C GLU A 76 -3.62 10.99 -8.81
N ARG A 77 -4.12 12.23 -8.95
CA ARG A 77 -4.32 12.86 -10.26
C ARG A 77 -2.99 13.16 -10.93
N GLU A 78 -2.04 13.63 -10.14
CA GLU A 78 -0.70 13.90 -10.62
C GLU A 78 0.02 12.61 -10.99
N LEU A 79 -0.14 11.55 -10.18
CA LEU A 79 0.38 10.22 -10.50
C LEU A 79 -0.08 9.75 -11.89
N MET A 80 -1.37 9.86 -12.23
CA MET A 80 -1.85 9.38 -13.54
C MET A 80 -1.23 10.15 -14.71
N LYS A 81 -0.96 11.45 -14.56
CA LYS A 81 -0.22 12.22 -15.57
C LYS A 81 1.23 11.75 -15.68
N ILE A 82 1.90 11.59 -14.54
CA ILE A 82 3.29 11.14 -14.48
C ILE A 82 3.46 9.75 -15.10
N ILE A 83 2.54 8.82 -14.84
CA ILE A 83 2.58 7.46 -15.40
C ILE A 83 2.59 7.51 -16.94
N ALA A 84 1.80 8.40 -17.55
CA ALA A 84 1.74 8.52 -19.01
C ALA A 84 3.06 9.02 -19.65
N GLU A 85 3.91 9.71 -18.87
CA GLU A 85 5.13 10.34 -19.36
C GLU A 85 6.41 9.55 -19.00
N ARG A 86 6.37 8.79 -17.90
CA ARG A 86 7.55 8.11 -17.34
C ARG A 86 7.66 6.65 -17.76
N LEU A 87 8.66 6.38 -18.61
CA LEU A 87 8.96 5.03 -19.09
C LEU A 87 9.30 4.02 -17.99
N ASP A 88 9.92 4.48 -16.89
CA ASP A 88 10.24 3.64 -15.75
C ASP A 88 9.01 3.25 -14.93
N TYR A 89 7.99 4.11 -14.88
CA TYR A 89 6.71 3.79 -14.27
C TYR A 89 5.92 2.80 -15.12
N LEU A 90 5.83 3.03 -16.43
CA LEU A 90 5.21 2.09 -17.37
C LEU A 90 5.85 0.71 -17.24
N TRP A 91 7.18 0.64 -17.23
CA TRP A 91 7.93 -0.60 -17.03
C TRP A 91 7.57 -1.30 -15.70
N PHE A 92 7.57 -0.57 -14.59
CA PHE A 92 7.31 -1.14 -13.27
C PHE A 92 5.87 -1.64 -13.12
N LEU A 93 4.91 -0.90 -13.69
CA LEU A 93 3.49 -1.24 -13.71
C LEU A 93 3.17 -2.37 -14.70
N GLY A 94 4.06 -2.64 -15.66
CA GLY A 94 3.81 -3.61 -16.73
C GLY A 94 2.89 -3.07 -17.82
N TYR A 95 2.89 -1.76 -18.02
CA TYR A 95 2.19 -1.10 -19.12
C TYR A 95 3.09 -0.95 -20.36
N GLY A 96 2.48 -1.11 -21.52
CA GLY A 96 3.01 -0.69 -22.82
C GLY A 96 2.91 0.82 -23.02
N LEU A 97 3.42 1.30 -24.16
CA LEU A 97 3.34 2.71 -24.52
C LEU A 97 1.94 3.14 -24.96
N GLU A 98 1.15 2.19 -25.47
CA GLU A 98 -0.21 2.43 -25.97
C GLU A 98 -1.28 2.06 -24.94
N ASP A 99 -0.88 1.52 -23.78
CA ASP A 99 -1.82 1.14 -22.73
C ASP A 99 -2.54 2.36 -22.15
N GLU A 100 -3.85 2.23 -21.97
CA GLU A 100 -4.66 3.29 -21.38
C GLU A 100 -4.39 3.39 -19.87
N ILE A 101 -3.95 4.57 -19.44
CA ILE A 101 -3.73 4.84 -18.02
C ILE A 101 -5.09 5.05 -17.34
N PRO A 102 -5.37 4.34 -16.23
CA PRO A 102 -6.66 4.43 -15.58
C PRO A 102 -6.90 5.81 -14.94
N ASP A 103 -8.17 6.11 -14.72
CA ASP A 103 -8.56 7.31 -13.97
C ASP A 103 -8.09 7.26 -12.50
N HIS A 104 -7.72 8.42 -11.96
CA HIS A 104 -7.27 8.60 -10.58
C HIS A 104 -8.23 7.98 -9.54
N SER A 105 -9.54 7.93 -9.82
CA SER A 105 -10.53 7.34 -8.91
C SER A 105 -10.35 5.84 -8.68
N VAL A 106 -9.53 5.14 -9.47
CA VAL A 106 -9.25 3.71 -9.25
C VAL A 106 -8.63 3.46 -7.87
N LEU A 107 -7.70 4.32 -7.43
CA LEU A 107 -7.01 4.13 -6.15
C LEU A 107 -7.93 4.37 -4.96
N SER A 108 -8.74 5.43 -4.98
CA SER A 108 -9.73 5.70 -3.93
C SER A 108 -10.83 4.63 -3.86
N LYS A 109 -11.32 4.15 -5.01
CA LYS A 109 -12.28 3.03 -5.07
C LYS A 109 -11.67 1.72 -4.57
N ALA A 110 -10.40 1.46 -4.86
CA ALA A 110 -9.70 0.29 -4.37
C ALA A 110 -9.56 0.33 -2.85
N ARG A 111 -9.15 1.48 -2.28
CA ARG A 111 -9.07 1.64 -0.81
C ARG A 111 -10.40 1.36 -0.12
N ALA A 112 -11.48 1.95 -0.64
CA ALA A 112 -12.82 1.73 -0.10
C ALA A 112 -13.29 0.26 -0.25
N ARG A 113 -12.85 -0.44 -1.30
CA ARG A 113 -13.22 -1.83 -1.56
C ARG A 113 -12.45 -2.81 -0.69
N TRP A 114 -11.15 -2.60 -0.47
CA TRP A 114 -10.29 -3.55 0.23
C TRP A 114 -10.47 -3.48 1.74
N GLY A 115 -10.65 -2.27 2.29
CA GLY A 115 -10.82 -2.11 3.74
C GLY A 115 -9.53 -2.33 4.53
N GLU A 116 -9.56 -1.97 5.80
CA GLU A 116 -8.39 -1.90 6.68
C GLU A 116 -7.71 -3.26 6.89
N GLU A 117 -8.50 -4.30 7.14
CA GLU A 117 -8.02 -5.67 7.38
C GLU A 117 -7.19 -6.22 6.21
N VAL A 118 -7.62 -5.94 4.97
CA VAL A 118 -6.89 -6.37 3.78
C VAL A 118 -5.59 -5.59 3.64
N PHE A 119 -5.56 -4.27 3.92
CA PHE A 119 -4.32 -3.50 3.90
C PHE A 119 -3.32 -3.97 4.96
N GLU A 120 -3.79 -4.37 6.14
CA GLU A 120 -2.94 -4.98 7.16
C GLU A 120 -2.30 -6.28 6.63
N GLY A 121 -3.09 -7.16 6.02
CA GLY A 121 -2.59 -8.39 5.38
C GLY A 121 -1.55 -8.09 4.29
N LEU A 122 -1.84 -7.14 3.41
CA LEU A 122 -0.92 -6.70 2.35
C LEU A 122 0.39 -6.18 2.93
N PHE A 123 0.33 -5.40 4.01
CA PHE A 123 1.50 -4.87 4.69
C PHE A 123 2.35 -5.98 5.31
N VAL A 124 1.74 -6.87 6.09
CA VAL A 124 2.42 -8.01 6.74
C VAL A 124 3.10 -8.88 5.69
N GLN A 125 2.42 -9.20 4.60
CA GLN A 125 2.98 -10.05 3.55
C GLN A 125 4.12 -9.36 2.80
N THR A 126 4.05 -8.04 2.56
CA THR A 126 5.15 -7.27 1.97
C THR A 126 6.39 -7.28 2.89
N ILE A 127 6.21 -7.07 4.20
CA ILE A 127 7.31 -7.12 5.17
C ILE A 127 7.89 -8.53 5.29
N SER A 128 7.06 -9.57 5.25
CA SER A 128 7.49 -10.96 5.24
C SER A 128 8.44 -11.26 4.07
N GLN A 129 8.10 -10.77 2.87
CA GLN A 129 8.99 -10.88 1.71
C GLN A 129 10.31 -10.12 1.90
N CYS A 130 10.27 -8.91 2.49
CA CYS A 130 11.48 -8.16 2.83
C CYS A 130 12.39 -8.91 3.82
N VAL A 131 11.82 -9.56 4.83
CA VAL A 131 12.56 -10.40 5.80
C VAL A 131 13.18 -11.59 5.09
N ALA A 132 12.42 -12.30 4.26
CA ALA A 132 12.90 -13.44 3.49
C ALA A 132 14.03 -13.06 2.51
N ALA A 133 13.96 -11.86 1.93
CA ALA A 133 15.01 -11.28 1.08
C ALA A 133 16.23 -10.76 1.87
N GLY A 134 16.24 -10.85 3.21
CA GLY A 134 17.32 -10.37 4.06
C GLY A 134 17.43 -8.85 4.16
N LEU A 135 16.39 -8.12 3.78
CA LEU A 135 16.35 -6.65 3.85
C LEU A 135 16.03 -6.14 5.27
N VAL A 136 15.41 -6.98 6.09
CA VAL A 136 15.03 -6.68 7.48
C VAL A 136 15.59 -7.77 8.39
N ASP A 137 16.51 -7.40 9.29
CA ASP A 137 17.18 -8.32 10.22
C ASP A 137 16.68 -8.23 11.67
N GLY A 138 15.76 -7.31 11.95
CA GLY A 138 15.17 -7.09 13.27
C GLY A 138 16.14 -6.55 14.34
N ARG A 139 17.38 -6.19 13.99
CA ARG A 139 18.40 -5.79 14.97
C ARG A 139 18.27 -4.34 15.41
N LYS A 140 17.69 -3.50 14.57
CA LYS A 140 17.49 -2.06 14.83
C LYS A 140 16.01 -1.77 14.90
N LEU A 141 15.55 -1.34 16.07
CA LEU A 141 14.18 -0.95 16.30
C LEU A 141 14.14 0.58 16.48
N HIS A 142 13.41 1.27 15.61
CA HIS A 142 13.17 2.70 15.71
C HIS A 142 11.79 2.89 16.34
N VAL A 143 11.73 3.54 17.50
CA VAL A 143 10.47 3.96 18.14
C VAL A 143 10.41 5.46 18.03
N ASP A 144 9.38 5.96 17.36
CA ASP A 144 8.98 7.36 17.47
C ASP A 144 7.71 7.45 18.30
N SER A 145 7.64 8.45 19.18
CA SER A 145 6.50 8.64 20.08
C SER A 145 6.12 10.11 20.07
N SER A 146 4.86 10.39 19.76
CA SER A 146 4.29 11.73 19.90
C SER A 146 3.60 11.85 21.25
N LEU A 147 3.92 12.89 22.01
CA LEU A 147 3.18 13.25 23.21
C LEU A 147 1.84 13.86 22.78
N LEU A 148 0.75 13.15 23.05
CA LEU A 148 -0.60 13.69 22.92
C LEU A 148 -1.02 14.27 24.25
N GLU A 149 -1.53 15.51 24.25
CA GLU A 149 -2.19 16.04 25.44
C GLU A 149 -3.41 15.17 25.76
N ALA A 150 -3.49 14.72 27.01
CA ALA A 150 -4.69 14.02 27.47
C ALA A 150 -5.88 14.99 27.39
N ASN A 151 -7.02 14.50 26.88
CA ASN A 151 -8.30 15.21 27.01
C ASN A 151 -8.80 15.13 28.46
N ALA A 152 -8.04 15.72 29.38
CA ALA A 152 -8.26 15.72 30.80
C ALA A 152 -8.18 17.15 31.31
N SER A 153 -9.29 17.68 31.81
CA SER A 153 -9.32 18.97 32.49
C SER A 153 -9.30 18.76 34.00
N ARG A 154 -8.54 19.60 34.71
CA ARG A 154 -8.60 19.65 36.18
C ARG A 154 -9.98 20.06 36.68
N GLU A 155 -10.75 20.74 35.84
CA GLU A 155 -12.11 21.21 36.13
C GLU A 155 -13.16 20.13 35.88
N SER A 156 -12.85 19.08 35.11
CA SER A 156 -13.75 17.95 34.83
C SER A 156 -13.56 16.77 35.79
N VAL A 157 -12.83 16.96 36.90
CA VAL A 157 -12.62 15.93 37.91
C VAL A 157 -13.93 15.67 38.67
N ILE A 158 -14.53 14.51 38.42
CA ILE A 158 -15.71 14.04 39.15
C ILE A 158 -15.25 13.39 40.46
N LYS A 159 -15.79 13.86 41.60
CA LYS A 159 -15.57 13.21 42.90
C LYS A 159 -16.47 11.97 43.00
N GLY A 160 -15.87 10.79 42.89
CA GLY A 160 -16.56 9.52 43.10
C GLY A 160 -16.78 9.22 44.59
N THR A 161 -17.74 8.35 44.90
CA THR A 161 -17.87 7.81 46.26
C THR A 161 -16.68 6.90 46.59
N PRO A 162 -16.34 6.69 47.88
CA PRO A 162 -15.24 5.81 48.27
C PRO A 162 -15.33 4.40 47.67
N GLU A 163 -16.54 3.87 47.51
CA GLU A 163 -16.80 2.54 46.93
C GLU A 163 -16.48 2.52 45.43
N LEU A 164 -16.85 3.56 44.69
CA LEU A 164 -16.52 3.69 43.27
C LEU A 164 -15.01 3.80 43.06
N ILE A 165 -14.33 4.58 43.89
CA ILE A 165 -12.87 4.74 43.84
C ILE A 165 -12.18 3.40 44.13
N ALA A 166 -12.63 2.65 45.14
CA ALA A 166 -12.08 1.34 45.47
C ALA A 166 -12.31 0.31 44.34
N ALA A 167 -13.48 0.32 43.71
CA ALA A 167 -13.80 -0.53 42.56
C ALA A 167 -12.92 -0.22 41.34
N LEU A 168 -12.73 1.07 41.03
CA LEU A 168 -11.87 1.51 39.92
C LEU A 168 -10.40 1.18 40.17
N LYS A 169 -9.88 1.42 41.38
CA LYS A 169 -8.50 1.05 41.74
C LYS A 169 -8.24 -0.45 41.56
N ARG A 170 -9.19 -1.31 41.95
CA ARG A 170 -9.11 -2.76 41.68
C ARG A 170 -9.13 -3.10 40.20
N ALA A 171 -10.02 -2.48 39.42
CA ALA A 171 -10.18 -2.77 37.99
C ALA A 171 -8.93 -2.40 37.17
N TYR A 172 -8.30 -1.27 37.48
CA TYR A 172 -7.13 -0.76 36.74
C TYR A 172 -5.78 -1.24 37.28
N GLN A 173 -5.76 -2.07 38.33
CA GLN A 173 -4.52 -2.51 39.00
C GLN A 173 -3.60 -1.35 39.40
N ALA A 174 -4.16 -0.16 39.59
CA ALA A 174 -3.40 1.03 39.94
C ALA A 174 -2.91 0.89 41.38
N THR A 175 -1.60 0.76 41.55
CA THR A 175 -0.94 0.84 42.87
C THR A 175 -0.64 2.32 43.15
N GLU A 176 -0.83 2.76 44.40
CA GLU A 176 -0.49 4.12 44.83
C GLU A 176 0.98 4.46 44.65
#